data_AF-A0A2S6Z0M1-F1
#
_entry.id   AF-A0A2S6Z0M1-F1
#
_cell.length_a   1.000
_cell.length_b   1.000
_cell.length_c   1.000
_cell.angle_alpha   90.00
_cell.angle_beta   90.00
_cell.angle_gamma   90.00
#
_symmetry.space_group_name_H-M   'P 1'
#
loop_
_entity.id
_entity.type
_entity.pdbx_description
1 polymer ?
#
loop_
_entity_poly.entity_id
_entity_poly.type
_entity_poly.pdbx_seq_one_letter_code
_entity_poly.pdbx_strand_id
1 'polypeptide(L)'
;MATRWIHAALCALLLTACSTTPAARSGAAASAPQPPHAVSADAAECTAKGGQLRPVGRMQTVRCVVPYADAGKTCSDNSDCSGDCLATSIVPTGTATSGTCQRDSDRFGCRQEVVGGMGQAALCID
;
A
#
# COMPACT_ATOMS: atom_id res chain seq x y z
N MET A 1 -7.43 -40.28 -59.19
CA MET A 1 -8.53 -39.37 -58.80
C MET A 1 -9.34 -40.05 -57.71
N ALA A 2 -9.15 -39.69 -56.43
CA ALA A 2 -10.05 -40.04 -55.30
C ALA A 2 -9.42 -39.68 -53.93
N THR A 3 -8.11 -39.47 -53.83
CA THR A 3 -7.44 -39.34 -52.51
C THR A 3 -7.21 -37.88 -52.07
N ARG A 4 -7.61 -36.89 -52.88
CA ARG A 4 -7.47 -35.46 -52.53
C ARG A 4 -8.69 -34.86 -51.82
N TRP A 5 -9.72 -35.68 -51.57
CA TRP A 5 -11.02 -35.25 -51.02
C TRP A 5 -11.24 -35.73 -49.57
N ILE A 6 -10.19 -36.19 -48.88
CA ILE A 6 -10.29 -36.65 -47.48
C ILE A 6 -9.58 -35.70 -46.51
N HIS A 7 -8.63 -34.89 -46.97
CA HIS A 7 -7.94 -33.93 -46.09
C HIS A 7 -8.69 -32.61 -45.88
N ALA A 8 -9.78 -32.36 -46.61
CA ALA A 8 -10.65 -31.21 -46.37
C ALA A 8 -11.58 -31.38 -45.15
N ALA A 9 -11.76 -32.61 -44.65
CA ALA A 9 -12.64 -32.90 -43.51
C ALA A 9 -11.92 -32.89 -42.15
N LEU A 10 -10.58 -32.83 -42.13
CA LEU A 10 -9.79 -32.88 -40.88
C LEU A 10 -9.47 -31.49 -40.30
N CYS A 11 -9.92 -30.40 -40.93
CA CYS A 11 -9.73 -29.03 -40.45
C CYS A 11 -10.94 -28.45 -39.69
N ALA A 12 -12.02 -29.22 -39.48
CA ALA A 12 -13.28 -28.71 -38.94
C ALA A 12 -13.55 -29.05 -37.46
N LEU A 13 -12.53 -29.45 -36.69
CA LEU A 13 -12.70 -29.92 -35.30
C LEU A 13 -11.81 -29.21 -34.26
N LEU A 14 -11.35 -27.99 -34.54
CA LEU A 14 -10.46 -27.22 -33.62
C LEU A 14 -10.96 -25.80 -33.29
N LEU A 15 -12.27 -25.55 -33.21
CA LEU A 15 -12.82 -24.19 -32.98
C LEU A 15 -13.89 -24.08 -31.87
N THR A 16 -13.78 -24.86 -30.79
CA THR A 16 -14.67 -24.74 -29.62
C THR A 16 -13.93 -24.84 -28.29
N ALA A 17 -12.94 -23.97 -28.08
CA ALA A 17 -12.40 -23.72 -26.75
C ALA A 17 -12.24 -22.22 -26.49
N CYS A 18 -13.02 -21.74 -25.53
CA CYS A 18 -12.87 -20.47 -24.80
C CYS A 18 -13.26 -19.17 -25.52
N SER A 19 -14.53 -19.03 -25.86
CA SER A 19 -15.18 -17.71 -25.78
C SER A 19 -15.29 -17.30 -24.29
N THR A 20 -14.21 -16.72 -23.76
CA THR A 20 -14.24 -15.97 -22.49
C THR A 20 -15.13 -14.76 -22.69
N THR A 21 -16.35 -14.84 -22.19
CA THR A 21 -17.28 -13.72 -22.05
C THR A 21 -16.60 -12.62 -21.23
N PRO A 22 -16.39 -11.40 -21.76
CA PRO A 22 -16.08 -10.28 -20.90
C PRO A 22 -17.38 -9.96 -20.16
N ALA A 23 -17.45 -10.34 -18.88
CA ALA A 23 -18.46 -9.81 -17.99
C ALA A 23 -18.37 -8.28 -18.11
N ALA A 24 -19.50 -7.69 -18.52
CA ALA A 24 -19.69 -6.26 -18.55
C ALA A 24 -19.10 -5.67 -17.25
N ARG A 25 -18.14 -4.75 -17.39
CA ARG A 25 -17.72 -3.89 -16.28
C ARG A 25 -18.92 -2.99 -15.97
N SER A 26 -19.82 -3.52 -15.15
CA SER A 26 -20.88 -2.77 -14.52
C SER A 26 -20.24 -1.74 -13.62
N GLY A 27 -20.40 -0.48 -14.02
CA GLY A 27 -20.59 0.63 -13.10
C GLY A 27 -19.34 1.09 -12.36
N ALA A 28 -18.98 2.34 -12.61
CA ALA A 28 -18.33 3.16 -11.61
C ALA A 28 -18.99 2.92 -10.24
N ALA A 29 -18.21 2.41 -9.28
CA ALA A 29 -18.58 2.44 -7.87
C ALA A 29 -18.60 3.91 -7.46
N ALA A 30 -19.74 4.57 -7.66
CA ALA A 30 -20.11 5.71 -6.86
C ALA A 30 -20.08 5.25 -5.40
N SER A 31 -19.32 5.96 -4.57
CA SER A 31 -19.20 5.71 -3.14
C SER A 31 -20.58 5.67 -2.48
N ALA A 32 -21.15 4.47 -2.34
CA ALA A 32 -22.28 4.26 -1.46
C ALA A 32 -21.79 4.45 -0.02
N PRO A 33 -22.56 5.12 0.86
CA PRO A 33 -22.24 5.18 2.28
C PRO A 33 -22.03 3.76 2.82
N GLN A 34 -20.84 3.47 3.36
CA GLN A 34 -20.56 2.18 3.97
C GLN A 34 -21.52 1.94 5.14
N PRO A 35 -22.12 0.74 5.26
CA PRO A 35 -23.01 0.42 6.36
C PRO A 35 -22.25 0.49 7.71
N PRO A 36 -22.91 0.92 8.79
CA PRO A 36 -22.28 1.18 10.10
C PRO A 36 -21.57 -0.04 10.71
N HIS A 37 -21.92 -1.26 10.29
CA HIS A 37 -21.27 -2.50 10.75
C HIS A 37 -19.83 -2.66 10.25
N ALA A 38 -19.49 -2.17 9.06
CA ALA A 38 -18.13 -2.29 8.52
C ALA A 38 -17.13 -1.45 9.33
N VAL A 39 -17.51 -0.20 9.65
CA VAL A 39 -16.68 0.73 10.43
C VAL A 39 -16.42 0.23 11.86
N SER A 40 -17.41 -0.43 12.47
CA SER A 40 -17.29 -1.00 13.82
C SER A 40 -16.32 -2.19 13.89
N ALA A 41 -16.38 -3.09 12.89
CA ALA A 41 -15.45 -4.21 12.79
C ALA A 41 -14.00 -3.71 12.57
N ASP A 42 -13.81 -2.73 11.68
CA ASP A 42 -12.51 -2.09 11.45
C ASP A 42 -11.94 -1.43 12.71
N ALA A 43 -12.80 -0.85 13.55
CA ALA A 43 -12.41 -0.24 14.81
C ALA A 43 -11.88 -1.27 15.82
N ALA A 44 -12.59 -2.39 16.00
CA ALA A 44 -12.18 -3.44 16.92
C ALA A 44 -10.85 -4.08 16.50
N GLU A 45 -10.67 -4.35 15.20
CA GLU A 45 -9.41 -4.86 14.66
C GLU A 45 -8.26 -3.86 14.84
N CYS A 46 -8.52 -2.57 14.67
CA CYS A 46 -7.52 -1.54 14.89
C CYS A 46 -7.08 -1.47 16.35
N THR A 47 -8.04 -1.48 17.29
CA THR A 47 -7.74 -1.50 18.72
C THR A 47 -7.02 -2.78 19.16
N ALA A 48 -7.36 -3.94 18.57
CA ALA A 48 -6.65 -5.20 18.84
C ALA A 48 -5.16 -5.14 18.45
N LYS A 49 -4.80 -4.32 17.45
CA LYS A 49 -3.41 -4.03 17.07
C LYS A 49 -2.75 -2.94 17.92
N GLY A 50 -3.44 -2.44 18.95
CA GLY A 50 -2.99 -1.30 19.77
C GLY A 50 -3.13 0.05 19.07
N GLY A 51 -3.85 0.12 17.95
CA GLY A 51 -4.04 1.33 17.17
C GLY A 51 -5.34 2.07 17.48
N GLN A 52 -5.50 3.20 16.79
CA GLN A 52 -6.72 4.00 16.81
C GLN A 52 -7.11 4.41 15.39
N LEU A 53 -8.41 4.33 15.07
CA LEU A 53 -8.93 4.90 13.83
C LEU A 53 -8.84 6.42 13.91
N ARG A 54 -8.07 7.02 13.00
CA ARG A 54 -7.85 8.47 12.93
C ARG A 54 -8.05 8.95 11.49
N PRO A 55 -8.65 10.13 11.29
CA PRO A 55 -8.60 10.78 9.99
C PRO A 55 -7.15 11.23 9.75
N VAL A 56 -6.59 10.86 8.61
CA VAL A 56 -5.21 11.18 8.22
C VAL A 56 -5.14 11.74 6.81
N GLY A 57 -4.06 12.49 6.55
CA GLY A 57 -3.85 13.21 5.30
C GLY A 57 -4.87 14.32 5.05
N ARG A 58 -4.75 15.03 3.93
CA ARG A 58 -5.64 16.14 3.60
C ARG A 58 -7.06 15.71 3.28
N MET A 59 -7.22 14.52 2.68
CA MET A 59 -8.54 13.96 2.40
C MET A 59 -9.25 13.40 3.63
N GLN A 60 -8.62 13.46 4.83
CA GLN A 60 -9.21 12.97 6.08
C GLN A 60 -9.70 11.53 5.97
N THR A 61 -8.96 10.69 5.26
CA THR A 61 -9.30 9.28 5.12
C THR A 61 -9.09 8.59 6.46
N VAL A 62 -10.12 7.94 6.99
CA VAL A 62 -10.01 7.21 8.25
C VAL A 62 -9.13 5.98 8.04
N ARG A 63 -8.04 5.89 8.81
CA ARG A 63 -7.13 4.75 8.80
C ARG A 63 -6.80 4.32 10.22
N CYS A 64 -6.45 3.06 10.37
CA CYS A 64 -5.87 2.57 11.62
C CYS A 64 -4.43 3.08 11.77
N VAL A 65 -4.17 3.86 12.82
CA VAL A 65 -2.83 4.35 13.15
C VAL A 65 -2.34 3.63 14.41
N VAL A 66 -1.22 2.91 14.28
CA VAL A 66 -0.62 2.12 15.36
C VAL A 66 0.65 2.80 15.84
N PRO A 67 0.78 3.13 17.15
CA PRO A 67 2.02 3.66 17.71
C PRO A 67 3.12 2.59 17.72
N TYR A 68 4.35 3.00 17.47
CA TYR A 68 5.51 2.12 17.61
C TYR A 68 6.08 2.17 19.02
N ALA A 69 6.47 1.01 19.56
CA ALA A 69 6.99 0.90 20.92
C ALA A 69 8.36 1.59 21.09
N ASP A 70 9.12 1.71 20.01
CA ASP A 70 10.44 2.31 19.91
C ASP A 70 10.42 3.77 19.42
N ALA A 71 9.23 4.38 19.34
CA ALA A 71 9.06 5.77 18.90
C ALA A 71 10.04 6.74 19.59
N GLY A 72 10.75 7.55 18.81
CA GLY A 72 11.68 8.56 19.31
C GLY A 72 13.06 8.04 19.72
N LYS A 73 13.30 6.72 19.72
CA LYS A 73 14.64 6.15 19.93
C LYS A 73 15.59 6.64 18.84
N THR A 74 16.81 7.04 19.21
CA THR A 74 17.85 7.40 18.23
C THR A 74 18.20 6.21 17.34
N CYS A 75 18.34 6.45 16.04
CA CYS A 75 18.65 5.46 15.04
C CYS A 75 19.57 6.03 13.96
N SER A 76 20.22 5.12 13.23
CA SER A 76 21.04 5.43 12.05
C SER A 76 20.57 4.69 10.79
N ASP A 77 19.71 3.69 10.96
CA ASP A 77 19.18 2.88 9.88
C ASP A 77 17.75 2.43 10.21
N ASN A 78 16.95 2.12 9.18
CA ASN A 78 15.59 1.59 9.38
C ASN A 78 15.60 0.26 10.16
N SER A 79 16.68 -0.53 10.04
CA SER A 79 16.84 -1.78 10.80
C SER A 79 16.96 -1.59 12.32
N ASP A 80 17.20 -0.37 12.81
CA ASP A 80 17.24 -0.03 14.23
C ASP A 80 15.83 0.12 14.85
N CYS A 81 14.80 0.17 14.01
CA CYS A 81 13.43 0.57 14.35
C CYS A 81 12.38 -0.46 13.90
N SER A 82 11.20 -0.44 14.53
CA SER A 82 10.02 -1.20 14.07
C SER A 82 9.35 -0.57 12.84
N GLY A 83 9.72 0.67 12.51
CA GLY A 83 9.31 1.43 11.33
C GLY A 83 10.52 2.09 10.67
N ASP A 84 10.34 3.30 10.15
CA ASP A 84 11.45 4.02 9.50
C ASP A 84 12.28 4.79 10.53
N CYS A 85 13.59 4.91 10.27
CA CYS A 85 14.46 5.84 10.95
C CYS A 85 14.35 7.22 10.27
N LEU A 86 13.81 8.22 10.97
CA LEU A 86 13.50 9.52 10.37
C LEU A 86 14.46 10.61 10.86
N ALA A 87 14.98 11.42 9.93
CA ALA A 87 15.82 12.56 10.26
C ALA A 87 15.05 13.59 11.10
N THR A 88 15.70 14.17 12.11
CA THR A 88 15.06 15.19 12.97
C THR A 88 14.77 16.49 12.22
N SER A 89 15.53 16.76 11.16
CA SER A 89 15.30 17.84 10.20
C SER A 89 15.69 17.38 8.81
N ILE A 90 15.06 17.94 7.77
CA ILE A 90 15.42 17.62 6.39
C ILE A 90 16.80 18.21 6.08
N VAL A 91 17.72 17.36 5.68
CA VAL A 91 19.08 17.70 5.23
C VAL A 91 19.24 17.43 3.73
N PRO A 92 20.26 17.99 3.05
CA PRO A 92 20.56 17.60 1.68
C PRO A 92 20.83 16.08 1.58
N THR A 93 20.32 15.44 0.53
CA THR A 93 20.52 14.00 0.30
C THR A 93 22.00 13.62 0.33
N GLY A 94 22.32 12.53 1.02
CA GLY A 94 23.70 12.04 1.20
C GLY A 94 24.48 12.77 2.30
N THR A 95 23.88 13.73 2.99
CA THR A 95 24.49 14.36 4.17
C THR A 95 24.40 13.42 5.37
N ALA A 96 25.51 13.31 6.11
CA ALA A 96 25.54 12.57 7.37
C ALA A 96 24.56 13.19 8.37
N THR A 97 23.69 12.37 8.93
CA THR A 97 22.69 12.79 9.93
C THR A 97 22.27 11.59 10.78
N SER A 98 21.73 11.87 11.96
CA SER A 98 21.07 10.87 12.80
C SER A 98 19.56 11.03 12.71
N GLY A 99 18.85 9.95 12.96
CA GLY A 99 17.40 9.97 13.03
C GLY A 99 16.85 9.57 14.39
N THR A 100 15.52 9.57 14.46
CA THR A 100 14.75 8.93 15.51
C THR A 100 13.71 8.02 14.89
N CYS A 101 13.44 6.88 15.52
CA CYS A 101 12.44 5.94 15.07
C CYS A 101 11.07 6.61 14.96
N GLN A 102 10.37 6.31 13.87
CA GLN A 102 9.05 6.85 13.56
C GLN A 102 8.08 6.69 14.75
N ARG A 103 7.18 7.66 14.92
CA ARG A 103 6.23 7.68 16.05
C ARG A 103 5.15 6.57 15.93
N ASP A 104 4.54 6.49 14.76
CA ASP A 104 3.40 5.62 14.49
C ASP A 104 3.33 5.27 13.01
N SER A 105 2.40 4.41 12.61
CA SER A 105 2.24 3.98 11.22
C SER A 105 1.68 5.05 10.27
N ASP A 106 1.42 6.28 10.74
CA ASP A 106 0.93 7.38 9.91
C ASP A 106 2.05 7.82 8.97
N ARG A 107 1.81 7.81 7.65
CA ARG A 107 2.81 8.19 6.64
C ARG A 107 2.72 9.63 6.12
N PHE A 108 1.75 10.42 6.59
CA PHE A 108 1.54 11.77 6.09
C PHE A 108 2.57 12.78 6.63
N GLY A 109 2.78 13.85 5.86
CA GLY A 109 3.78 14.90 6.11
C GLY A 109 5.07 14.75 5.27
N CYS A 110 5.94 15.74 5.36
CA CYS A 110 7.28 15.73 4.78
C CYS A 110 8.28 15.10 5.73
N ARG A 111 8.95 14.04 5.29
CA ARG A 111 9.88 13.26 6.10
C ARG A 111 11.06 12.79 5.26
N GLN A 112 12.16 12.50 5.91
CA GLN A 112 13.36 11.99 5.28
C GLN A 112 13.84 10.80 6.08
N GLU A 113 14.02 9.66 5.42
CA GLU A 113 14.62 8.48 6.04
C GLU A 113 16.12 8.67 6.21
N VAL A 114 16.68 8.03 7.23
CA VAL A 114 18.11 7.91 7.48
C VAL A 114 18.48 6.45 7.30
N VAL A 115 19.39 6.18 6.37
CA VAL A 115 19.87 4.83 6.05
C VAL A 115 21.38 4.87 6.09
N GLY A 116 22.00 4.00 6.88
CA GLY A 116 23.44 4.00 7.14
C GLY A 116 23.99 5.36 7.63
N GLY A 117 23.22 6.11 8.41
CA GLY A 117 23.62 7.42 8.93
C GLY A 117 23.58 8.55 7.89
N MET A 118 22.94 8.33 6.74
CA MET A 118 22.85 9.30 5.65
C MET A 118 21.39 9.65 5.36
N GLY A 119 21.11 10.94 5.22
CA GLY A 119 19.79 11.44 4.86
C GLY A 119 19.44 11.06 3.41
N GLN A 120 18.30 10.41 3.22
CA GLN A 120 17.80 10.00 1.90
C GLN A 120 17.06 11.13 1.19
N ALA A 121 16.43 10.88 0.04
CA ALA A 121 15.53 11.89 -0.53
C ALA A 121 14.33 12.12 0.41
N ALA A 122 13.95 13.37 0.63
CA ALA A 122 12.74 13.69 1.39
C ALA A 122 11.49 13.29 0.60
N LEU A 123 10.52 12.69 1.29
CA LEU A 123 9.23 12.31 0.76
C LEU A 123 8.12 13.08 1.50
N CYS A 124 7.32 13.81 0.73
CA CYS A 124 6.16 14.55 1.23
C CYS A 124 4.88 13.86 0.78
N ILE A 125 4.16 13.28 1.72
CA ILE A 125 2.87 12.62 1.48
C ILE A 125 1.77 13.46 2.09
N ASP A 126 0.66 13.57 1.36
CA ASP A 126 -0.43 14.49 1.61
C ASP A 126 -1.79 13.80 1.73
#